data_AF-A0A8S2T2E7-F1
#
_entry.id   AF-A0A8S2T2E7-F1
#
_cell.length_a   1.000
_cell.length_b   1.000
_cell.length_c   1.000
_cell.angle_alpha   90.00
_cell.angle_beta   90.00
_cell.angle_gamma   90.00
#
_symmetry.space_group_name_H-M   'P 1'
#
loop_
_entity.id
_entity.type
_entity.pdbx_description
1 polymer ?
#
loop_
_entity_poly.entity_id
_entity_poly.type
_entity_poly.pdbx_seq_one_letter_code
_entity_poly.pdbx_strand_id
1 'polypeptide(L)' 'MSSSLTYQRKQAFIIGINDYVSSPLACCINDAEILKNTLESIEFTVKMQINPNLK' A
#
# COMPACT_ATOMS: atom_id res chain seq x y z
N MET A 1 25.58 -26.30 9.62
CA MET A 1 24.54 -25.34 10.01
C MET A 1 23.78 -24.96 8.75
N SER A 2 22.57 -25.50 8.58
CA SER A 2 21.75 -25.32 7.37
C SER A 2 21.13 -23.93 7.39
N SER A 3 21.42 -23.13 6.36
CA SER A 3 20.83 -21.81 6.12
C SER A 3 19.35 -21.96 5.82
N SER A 4 18.51 -21.84 6.84
CA SER A 4 17.05 -21.87 6.72
C SER A 4 16.55 -20.60 6.03
N LEU A 5 16.27 -20.71 4.73
CA LEU A 5 15.31 -19.95 3.91
C LEU A 5 14.85 -18.58 4.48
N THR A 6 15.45 -17.49 4.01
CA THR A 6 14.95 -16.12 4.24
C THR A 6 13.61 -15.95 3.54
N TYR A 7 12.53 -16.14 4.29
CA TYR A 7 11.19 -16.21 3.72
C TYR A 7 10.54 -14.82 3.62
N GLN A 8 10.76 -14.11 2.51
CA GLN A 8 10.12 -12.81 2.21
C GLN A 8 8.67 -12.97 1.71
N ARG A 9 7.74 -13.51 2.52
CA ARG A 9 6.30 -13.65 2.12
C ARG A 9 5.40 -12.45 2.46
N LYS A 10 5.95 -11.38 3.03
CA LYS A 10 5.17 -10.19 3.40
C LYS A 10 5.15 -9.20 2.23
N GLN A 11 4.17 -9.34 1.34
CA GLN A 11 3.93 -8.40 0.25
C GLN A 11 2.54 -7.80 0.41
N ALA A 12 2.40 -6.51 0.15
CA ALA A 12 1.11 -5.83 0.14
C ALA A 12 0.98 -4.93 -1.09
N PHE A 13 -0.24 -4.82 -1.59
CA PHE A 13 -0.60 -3.89 -2.65
C PHE A 13 -1.73 -2.99 -2.17
N ILE A 14 -1.48 -1.69 -2.18
CA ILE A 14 -2.45 -0.67 -1.75
C ILE A 14 -2.95 0.08 -2.98
N ILE A 15 -4.26 0.15 -3.14
CA ILE A 15 -4.92 0.96 -4.16
C ILE A 15 -5.71 2.05 -3.45
N GLY A 16 -5.26 3.30 -3.56
CA GLY A 16 -6.00 4.47 -3.11
C GLY A 16 -6.84 5.04 -4.25
N ILE A 17 -8.08 5.45 -3.95
CA ILE A 17 -8.94 6.15 -4.90
C ILE A 17 -9.44 7.39 -4.20
N ASN A 18 -9.00 8.57 -4.64
CA ASN A 18 -9.41 9.85 -4.04
C ASN A 18 -10.18 10.73 -5.02
N ASP A 19 -10.09 10.49 -6.32
CA ASP A 19 -10.65 11.34 -7.36
C ASP A 19 -11.94 10.74 -7.92
N TYR A 20 -12.97 10.69 -7.07
CA TYR A 20 -14.31 10.37 -7.52
C TYR A 20 -14.95 11.62 -8.11
N VAL A 21 -15.45 11.50 -9.34
CA VAL A 21 -16.09 12.58 -10.13
C VAL A 21 -17.09 13.42 -9.33
N SER A 22 -17.83 12.79 -8.42
CA SER A 22 -18.87 13.45 -7.62
C SER A 22 -18.48 13.76 -6.18
N SER A 23 -17.42 13.18 -5.63
CA SER A 23 -17.11 13.26 -4.20
C SER A 23 -15.64 12.90 -3.90
N PRO A 24 -14.69 13.83 -4.11
CA PRO A 24 -13.29 13.55 -3.86
C PRO A 24 -13.05 13.17 -2.39
N LEU A 25 -12.38 12.04 -2.16
CA LEU A 25 -12.04 11.54 -0.83
C LEU A 25 -10.64 12.05 -0.43
N ALA A 26 -10.56 13.33 -0.04
CA ALA A 26 -9.30 13.99 0.27
C ALA A 26 -8.43 13.24 1.30
N CYS A 27 -9.04 12.54 2.26
CA CYS A 27 -8.32 11.80 3.30
C CYS A 27 -7.78 10.43 2.85
N CYS A 28 -8.23 9.90 1.71
CA CYS A 28 -7.89 8.55 1.27
C CYS A 28 -6.39 8.37 0.97
N ILE A 29 -5.70 9.46 0.56
CA ILE A 29 -4.24 9.45 0.39
C ILE A 29 -3.56 9.27 1.74
N ASN A 30 -3.96 10.05 2.75
CA ASN A 30 -3.37 9.99 4.09
C ASN A 30 -3.55 8.59 4.70
N ASP A 31 -4.73 7.99 4.53
CA ASP A 31 -5.01 6.64 5.03
C ASP A 31 -4.12 5.59 4.33
N ALA A 32 -3.94 5.71 3.01
CA ALA A 32 -3.08 4.81 2.24
C ALA A 32 -1.60 4.93 2.66
N GLU A 33 -1.12 6.14 2.94
CA GLU A 33 0.24 6.40 3.44
C GLU A 33 0.45 5.85 4.86
N ILE A 34 -0.50 6.07 5.77
CA ILE A 34 -0.45 5.51 7.13
C ILE A 34 -0.41 3.99 7.08
N LEU A 35 -1.24 3.38 6.21
CA LEU A 35 -1.29 1.93 6.04
C LEU A 35 0.02 1.39 5.46
N LYS A 36 0.59 2.07 4.45
CA LYS A 36 1.90 1.73 3.88
C LYS A 36 2.98 1.73 4.97
N ASN A 37 3.11 2.81 5.73
CA ASN A 37 4.13 2.95 6.76
C ASN A 37 3.99 1.86 7.84
N THR A 38 2.75 1.57 8.24
CA THR A 38 2.44 0.51 9.20
C THR A 38 2.89 -0.86 8.68
N LEU A 39 2.57 -1.18 7.42
CA LEU A 39 2.95 -2.46 6.81
C LEU A 39 4.47 -2.59 6.61
N GLU A 40 5.14 -1.52 6.18
CA GLU A 40 6.61 -1.49 6.05
C GLU A 40 7.30 -1.67 7.41
N SER A 41 6.73 -1.12 8.50
CA SER A 41 7.26 -1.30 9.87
C SER A 41 7.26 -2.76 10.35
N ILE A 42 6.40 -3.60 9.78
CA ILE A 42 6.34 -5.05 10.07
C ILE A 42 6.91 -5.88 8.92
N GLU A 43 7.81 -5.27 8.13
CA GLU A 43 8.63 -5.89 7.07
C GLU A 43 7.84 -6.34 5.84
N PHE A 44 6.73 -5.69 5.51
CA PHE A 44 6.10 -5.88 4.20
C PHE A 44 6.84 -5.11 3.12
N THR A 45 7.02 -5.73 1.96
CA THR A 45 7.28 -5.02 0.71
C THR A 45 5.95 -4.48 0.18
N VAL A 46 5.76 -3.17 0.21
CA VAL A 46 4.50 -2.54 -0.19
C VAL A 46 4.64 -1.88 -1.55
N LYS A 47 3.68 -2.14 -2.45
CA LYS A 47 3.47 -1.37 -3.67
C LYS A 47 2.18 -0.58 -3.50
N MET A 48 2.18 0.70 -3.87
CA MET A 48 1.02 1.58 -3.75
C MET A 48 0.73 2.25 -5.09
N GLN A 49 -0.54 2.33 -5.46
CA GLN A 49 -1.03 3.10 -6.60
C GLN A 49 -2.22 3.95 -6.16
N ILE A 50 -2.23 5.22 -6.58
CA ILE A 50 -3.35 6.13 -6.37
C ILE A 50 -4.01 6.37 -7.73
N ASN A 51 -5.33 6.23 -7.81
CA ASN A 51 -6.12 6.44 -9.02
C ASN A 51 -5.60 5.69 -10.27
N PRO A 52 -5.28 4.37 -10.21
CA PRO A 52 -4.61 3.67 -11.30
C PRO A 52 -5.38 3.61 -12.63
N ASN A 53 -6.68 3.93 -12.62
CA ASN A 53 -7.57 3.87 -13.79
C ASN A 53 -8.14 5.24 -14.22
N LEU A 54 -7.78 6.33 -13.54
CA LEU A 54 -8.19 7.67 -13.97
C LEU A 54 -7.11 8.19 -14.91
N LYS A 55 -7.45 8.24 -16.20
CA LYS A 55 -6.64 8.84 -17.27
C LYS A 55 -6.93 10.33 -17.38
#